data_AF-A0AAW3F542-F1
#
_entry.id   AF-A0AAW3F542-F1
#
_cell.length_a   1.000
_cell.length_b   1.000
_cell.length_c   1.000
_cell.angle_alpha   90.00
_cell.angle_beta   90.00
_cell.angle_gamma   90.00
#
_symmetry.space_group_name_H-M   'P 1'
#
loop_
_entity.id
_entity.type
_entity.pdbx_description
1 polymer ?
#
loop_
_entity_poly.entity_id
_entity_poly.type
_entity_poly.pdbx_seq_one_letter_code
_entity_poly.pdbx_strand_id
1 'polypeptide(L)'
;MRDSIVKLGRVISNVGSPRFFSTMQQLIEGAVAIDLMQVAVRRRDPHHGRRLGIATLHGPELQECELGGLLPEPDSEQDGPRLFPLAPRQAEPGETAPAPGHRCLILMRRAQVDFVMLLRRNGGRAGFRPEEFATLDELSKALLPLVEQHALMQPPAAADALPANATEPSTLSGQGADTLPQRFRARLDQQNITLSLREQQVCLLNLSGYTLSAICDELDLRSGTVETYLKRARLKLGLSGRHGLSRWMIE
;
A
#
# COMPACT_ATOMS: atom_id res chain seq x y z
N MET A 1 -22.86 1.98 13.74
CA MET A 1 -22.25 0.88 14.51
C MET A 1 -22.45 -0.51 13.87
N ARG A 2 -23.68 -0.94 13.52
CA ARG A 2 -23.90 -2.26 12.87
C ARG A 2 -23.13 -2.47 11.56
N ASP A 3 -23.02 -1.44 10.72
CA ASP A 3 -22.30 -1.51 9.44
C ASP A 3 -20.79 -1.75 9.62
N SER A 4 -20.17 -1.08 10.60
CA SER A 4 -18.74 -1.23 10.94
C SER A 4 -18.41 -2.65 11.41
N ILE A 5 -19.29 -3.28 12.20
CA ILE A 5 -19.10 -4.66 12.68
C ILE A 5 -19.15 -5.65 11.51
N VAL A 6 -20.11 -5.48 10.58
CA VAL A 6 -20.23 -6.35 9.40
C VAL A 6 -19.00 -6.20 8.50
N LYS A 7 -18.52 -4.97 8.26
CA LYS A 7 -17.31 -4.72 7.49
C LYS A 7 -16.06 -5.31 8.15
N LEU A 8 -15.93 -5.18 9.48
CA LEU A 8 -14.83 -5.78 10.24
C LEU A 8 -14.86 -7.31 10.19
N GLY A 9 -16.04 -7.93 10.35
CA GLY A 9 -16.22 -9.37 10.18
C GLY A 9 -15.75 -9.83 8.79
N ARG A 10 -16.01 -9.03 7.75
CA ARG A 10 -15.52 -9.28 6.40
C ARG A 10 -13.99 -9.20 6.30
N VAL A 11 -13.33 -8.28 7.01
CA VAL A 11 -11.86 -8.22 7.05
C VAL A 11 -11.31 -9.50 7.71
N ILE A 12 -11.89 -9.90 8.84
CA ILE A 12 -11.50 -11.12 9.58
C ILE A 12 -11.60 -12.37 8.69
N SER A 13 -12.72 -12.54 7.97
CA SER A 13 -12.91 -13.68 7.07
C SER A 13 -11.96 -13.72 5.87
N ASN A 14 -11.25 -12.62 5.57
CA ASN A 14 -10.29 -12.53 4.47
C ASN A 14 -8.83 -12.58 4.94
N VAL A 15 -8.55 -12.78 6.23
CA VAL A 15 -7.17 -12.99 6.72
C VAL A 15 -6.53 -14.18 5.99
N GLY A 16 -5.24 -14.07 5.67
CA GLY A 16 -4.52 -15.03 4.82
C GLY A 16 -4.89 -15.01 3.32
N SER A 17 -5.94 -14.31 2.90
CA SER A 17 -6.34 -14.21 1.50
C SER A 17 -5.74 -12.97 0.81
N PRO A 18 -5.57 -12.97 -0.53
CA PRO A 18 -5.14 -11.77 -1.27
C PRO A 18 -6.14 -10.61 -1.21
N ARG A 19 -7.36 -10.85 -0.70
CA ARG A 19 -8.41 -9.83 -0.54
C ARG A 19 -8.36 -9.11 0.80
N PHE A 20 -7.46 -9.52 1.69
CA PHE A 20 -7.34 -8.97 3.03
C PHE A 20 -7.21 -7.44 3.02
N PHE A 21 -6.17 -6.92 2.37
CA PHE A 21 -5.89 -5.49 2.36
C PHE A 21 -6.92 -4.66 1.60
N SER A 22 -7.49 -5.18 0.51
CA SER A 22 -8.58 -4.47 -0.19
C SER A 22 -9.85 -4.39 0.67
N THR A 23 -10.14 -5.41 1.47
CA THR A 23 -11.28 -5.39 2.40
C THR A 23 -11.02 -4.45 3.58
N MET A 24 -9.78 -4.44 4.09
CA MET A 24 -9.34 -3.51 5.13
C MET A 24 -9.41 -2.05 4.66
N GLN A 25 -8.93 -1.76 3.45
CA GLN A 25 -8.99 -0.44 2.85
C GLN A 25 -10.44 0.05 2.75
N GLN A 26 -11.36 -0.79 2.29
CA GLN A 26 -12.80 -0.44 2.22
C GLN A 26 -13.43 -0.18 3.59
N LEU A 27 -12.98 -0.86 4.64
CA LEU A 27 -13.44 -0.58 6.00
C LEU A 27 -12.96 0.80 6.45
N ILE A 28 -11.68 1.12 6.23
CA ILE A 28 -11.09 2.42 6.62
C ILE A 28 -11.71 3.55 5.80
N GLU A 29 -11.85 3.40 4.48
CA GLU A 29 -12.50 4.38 3.59
C GLU A 29 -13.95 4.67 4.01
N GLY A 30 -14.63 3.69 4.62
CA GLY A 30 -15.98 3.86 5.14
C GLY A 30 -16.05 4.65 6.46
N ALA A 31 -14.93 4.82 7.16
CA ALA A 31 -14.84 5.53 8.44
C ALA A 31 -14.13 6.88 8.29
N VAL A 32 -13.09 6.93 7.47
CA VAL A 32 -12.22 8.09 7.27
C VAL A 32 -11.88 8.21 5.80
N ALA A 33 -12.01 9.43 5.24
CA ALA A 33 -11.63 9.66 3.85
C ALA A 33 -10.12 9.49 3.69
N ILE A 34 -9.70 8.46 2.98
CA ILE A 34 -8.30 8.21 2.64
C ILE A 34 -8.16 8.04 1.13
N ASP A 35 -7.04 8.48 0.58
CA ASP A 35 -6.76 8.40 -0.85
C ASP A 35 -5.75 7.29 -1.16
N LEU A 36 -4.92 6.91 -0.17
CA LEU A 36 -4.00 5.77 -0.24
C LEU A 36 -3.82 5.12 1.13
N MET A 37 -3.77 3.79 1.14
CA MET A 37 -3.34 2.97 2.29
C MET A 37 -2.11 2.16 1.88
N GLN A 38 -1.02 2.33 2.63
CA GLN A 38 0.18 1.50 2.50
C GLN A 38 0.36 0.70 3.80
N VAL A 39 0.74 -0.55 3.67
CA VAL A 39 1.06 -1.42 4.80
C VAL A 39 2.41 -2.06 4.54
N ALA A 40 3.32 -1.93 5.49
CA ALA A 40 4.63 -2.54 5.43
C ALA A 40 5.01 -3.15 6.78
N VAL A 41 5.94 -4.08 6.72
CA VAL A 41 6.55 -4.72 7.88
C VAL A 41 8.01 -4.39 7.85
N ARG A 42 8.55 -3.92 8.97
CA ARG A 42 9.99 -3.74 9.13
C ARG A 42 10.52 -4.69 10.19
N ARG A 43 11.63 -5.36 9.87
CA ARG A 43 12.37 -6.16 10.85
C ARG A 43 13.42 -5.29 11.55
N ARG A 44 13.51 -5.41 12.88
CA ARG A 44 14.53 -4.79 13.72
C ARG A 44 15.61 -5.82 14.04
N ASP A 45 16.88 -5.42 13.92
CA ASP A 45 18.01 -6.24 14.34
C ASP A 45 18.03 -6.36 15.88
N PRO A 46 18.01 -7.59 16.43
CA PRO A 46 18.08 -7.81 17.87
C PRO A 46 19.41 -7.39 18.51
N HIS A 47 20.51 -7.29 17.76
CA HIS A 47 21.85 -7.11 18.33
C HIS A 47 22.40 -5.69 18.22
N HIS A 48 21.91 -4.89 17.26
CA HIS A 48 22.47 -3.57 16.99
C HIS A 48 21.43 -2.44 16.85
N GLY A 49 20.13 -2.70 16.98
CA GLY A 49 19.10 -1.73 16.63
C GLY A 49 19.14 -1.32 15.15
N ARG A 50 19.92 -2.04 14.33
CA ARG A 50 20.05 -1.81 12.90
C ARG A 50 18.76 -2.21 12.21
N ARG A 51 18.31 -1.41 11.26
CA ARG A 51 17.08 -1.66 10.50
C ARG A 51 17.44 -2.67 9.40
N LEU A 52 16.80 -3.85 9.42
CA LEU A 52 17.16 -4.99 8.54
C LEU A 52 16.47 -4.92 7.17
N GLY A 53 15.53 -3.99 6.98
CA GLY A 53 14.78 -3.81 5.75
C GLY A 53 13.27 -3.73 5.97
N ILE A 54 12.59 -3.21 4.95
CA ILE A 54 11.14 -3.01 4.91
C ILE A 54 10.55 -3.90 3.83
N ALA A 55 9.59 -4.75 4.21
CA ALA A 55 8.77 -5.52 3.30
C ALA A 55 7.40 -4.85 3.14
N THR A 56 7.08 -4.40 1.92
CA THR A 56 5.74 -3.84 1.63
C THR A 56 4.73 -4.98 1.51
N LEU A 57 3.68 -4.95 2.34
CA LEU A 57 2.57 -5.90 2.28
C LEU A 57 1.42 -5.40 1.39
N HIS A 58 1.21 -4.09 1.33
CA HIS A 58 0.15 -3.46 0.52
C HIS A 58 0.51 -2.02 0.14
N GLY A 59 0.09 -1.61 -1.06
CA GLY A 59 0.33 -0.27 -1.59
C GLY A 59 1.65 -0.16 -2.38
N PRO A 60 1.99 1.05 -2.87
CA PRO A 60 3.29 1.31 -3.49
C PRO A 60 4.41 1.08 -2.47
N GLU A 61 5.58 0.70 -2.99
CA GLU A 61 6.75 0.35 -2.20
C GLU A 61 7.14 1.48 -1.24
N LEU A 62 7.17 1.17 0.05
CA LEU A 62 7.60 2.10 1.09
C LEU A 62 9.12 2.05 1.24
N GLN A 63 9.79 3.11 0.83
CA GLN A 63 11.24 3.22 0.98
C GLN A 63 11.66 3.43 2.44
N GLU A 64 12.79 2.84 2.81
CA GLU A 64 13.34 2.95 4.16
C GLU A 64 13.76 4.37 4.54
N CYS A 65 14.10 5.21 3.56
CA CYS A 65 14.31 6.64 3.77
C CYS A 65 13.01 7.36 4.16
N GLU A 66 11.87 7.01 3.56
CA GLU A 66 10.59 7.63 3.90
C GLU A 66 10.13 7.22 5.29
N LEU A 67 10.23 5.93 5.64
CA LEU A 67 9.82 5.46 6.97
C LEU A 67 10.83 5.88 8.04
N GLY A 68 12.12 5.88 7.71
CA GLY A 68 13.20 5.99 8.67
C GLY A 68 13.26 7.31 9.43
N GLY A 69 12.81 8.41 8.81
CA GLY A 69 12.65 9.71 9.46
C GLY A 69 11.31 9.93 10.16
N LEU A 70 10.32 9.06 9.93
CA LEU A 70 8.94 9.23 10.43
C LEU A 70 8.64 8.43 11.70
N LEU A 71 9.54 7.54 12.11
CA LEU A 71 9.28 6.64 13.20
C LEU A 71 9.97 7.09 14.47
N PRO A 72 9.23 7.15 15.58
CA PRO A 72 9.81 7.49 16.86
C PRO A 72 10.89 6.46 17.23
N GLU A 73 11.89 6.94 17.96
CA GLU A 73 12.96 6.12 18.53
C GLU A 73 12.39 4.93 19.34
N PRO A 74 13.16 3.84 19.51
CA PRO A 74 12.69 2.59 20.13
C PRO A 74 12.32 2.71 21.63
N ASP A 75 12.38 3.89 22.22
CA ASP A 75 12.34 4.21 23.66
C ASP A 75 11.06 3.84 24.43
N SER A 76 10.12 3.11 23.83
CA SER A 76 8.93 2.65 24.54
C SER A 76 8.48 1.30 23.99
N GLU A 77 8.73 0.24 24.76
CA GLU A 77 8.12 -1.09 24.64
C GLU A 77 6.64 -1.04 25.08
N GLN A 78 5.86 -0.13 24.50
CA GLN A 78 4.43 -0.08 24.75
C GLN A 78 3.72 -1.07 23.82
N ASP A 79 2.93 -1.96 24.43
CA ASP A 79 2.19 -3.00 23.73
C ASP A 79 0.92 -2.41 23.08
N GLY A 80 0.92 -2.29 21.75
CA GLY A 80 -0.26 -1.88 20.99
C GLY A 80 0.02 -0.98 19.77
N PRO A 81 -0.98 -0.77 18.90
CA PRO A 81 -0.89 0.16 17.80
C PRO A 81 -0.93 1.60 18.31
N ARG A 82 -0.06 2.45 17.75
CA ARG A 82 0.03 3.87 18.04
C ARG A 82 -0.13 4.67 16.77
N LEU A 83 -0.92 5.72 16.87
CA LEU A 83 -1.20 6.61 15.77
C LEU A 83 -0.40 7.90 15.90
N PHE A 84 0.26 8.32 14.82
CA PHE A 84 1.07 9.53 14.73
C PHE A 84 0.58 10.39 13.56
N PRO A 85 0.08 11.62 13.82
CA PRO A 85 -0.14 12.59 12.76
C PRO A 85 1.22 13.01 12.19
N LEU A 86 1.37 12.91 10.88
CA LEU A 86 2.60 13.32 10.21
C LEU A 86 2.39 14.68 9.55
N ALA A 87 3.42 15.52 9.63
CA ALA A 87 3.44 16.77 8.89
C ALA A 87 3.31 16.50 7.39
N PRO A 88 2.56 17.33 6.64
CA PRO A 88 2.50 17.23 5.20
C PRO A 88 3.92 17.34 4.64
N ARG A 89 4.31 16.42 3.74
CA ARG A 89 5.66 16.37 3.16
C ARG A 89 5.88 17.67 2.38
N GLN A 90 6.73 18.58 2.87
CA GLN A 90 7.04 19.80 2.13
C GLN A 90 7.62 19.40 0.77
N ALA A 91 7.06 19.95 -0.31
CA ALA A 91 7.63 19.76 -1.64
C ALA A 91 9.03 20.37 -1.65
N GLU A 92 10.03 19.62 -2.12
CA GLU A 92 11.38 20.16 -2.30
C GLU A 92 11.31 21.32 -3.30
N PRO A 93 12.01 22.45 -3.07
CA PRO A 93 11.96 23.60 -3.96
C PRO A 93 12.50 23.22 -5.35
N GLY A 94 11.58 23.05 -6.31
CA GLY A 94 11.89 22.67 -7.69
C GLY A 94 10.98 21.56 -8.25
N GLU A 95 10.26 20.83 -7.39
CA GLU A 95 9.33 19.79 -7.80
C GLU A 95 7.93 20.39 -7.98
N THR A 96 7.38 20.32 -9.20
CA THR A 96 5.97 20.69 -9.49
C THR A 96 5.04 19.59 -8.96
N ALA A 97 5.18 19.23 -7.70
CA ALA A 97 4.43 18.16 -7.06
C ALA A 97 3.10 18.70 -6.49
N PRO A 98 2.02 17.91 -6.53
CA PRO A 98 0.72 18.30 -5.97
C PRO A 98 0.83 18.65 -4.48
N ALA A 99 -0.08 19.50 -4.01
CA ALA A 99 -0.13 20.02 -2.65
C ALA A 99 0.10 18.92 -1.60
N PRO A 100 0.87 19.20 -0.54
CA PRO A 100 1.41 18.14 0.30
C PRO A 100 0.27 17.50 1.09
N GLY A 101 -0.05 16.25 0.71
CA GLY A 101 -1.14 15.51 1.30
C GLY A 101 -0.97 15.29 2.80
N HIS A 102 -2.10 15.25 3.52
CA HIS A 102 -2.12 14.90 4.93
C HIS A 102 -1.79 13.42 5.11
N ARG A 103 -0.95 13.11 6.11
CA ARG A 103 -0.43 11.76 6.34
C ARG A 103 -0.66 11.35 7.79
N CYS A 104 -0.96 10.09 7.99
CA CYS A 104 -1.15 9.48 9.29
C CYS A 104 -0.41 8.14 9.32
N LEU A 105 0.45 7.95 10.32
CA LEU A 105 1.21 6.73 10.53
C LEU A 105 0.61 5.95 11.69
N ILE A 106 0.36 4.66 11.50
CA ILE A 106 -0.05 3.75 12.55
C ILE A 106 1.05 2.70 12.68
N LEU A 107 1.62 2.56 13.87
CA LEU A 107 2.73 1.68 14.17
C LEU A 107 2.32 0.70 15.28
N MET A 108 2.45 -0.60 15.04
CA MET A 108 2.40 -1.62 16.10
C MET A 108 3.73 -2.34 16.15
N ARG A 109 4.36 -2.34 17.33
CA ARG A 109 5.62 -3.05 17.57
C ARG A 109 5.31 -4.40 18.20
N ARG A 110 5.84 -5.48 17.61
CA ARG A 110 5.70 -6.87 18.10
C ARG A 110 7.06 -7.56 18.04
N ALA A 111 7.65 -7.81 19.21
CA ALA A 111 9.00 -8.37 19.33
C ALA A 111 10.00 -7.58 18.44
N GLN A 112 10.58 -8.25 17.44
CA GLN A 112 11.57 -7.70 16.50
C GLN A 112 10.94 -7.19 15.19
N VAL A 113 9.63 -7.02 15.15
CA VAL A 113 8.88 -6.65 13.95
C VAL A 113 8.04 -5.40 14.22
N ASP A 114 8.10 -4.44 13.31
CA ASP A 114 7.27 -3.25 13.30
C ASP A 114 6.27 -3.35 12.16
N PHE A 115 4.99 -3.42 12.49
CA PHE A 115 3.89 -3.29 11.55
C PHE A 115 3.58 -1.82 11.35
N VAL A 116 3.71 -1.35 10.12
CA VAL A 116 3.55 0.07 9.77
C VAL A 116 2.44 0.21 8.75
N MET A 117 1.45 1.04 9.06
CA MET A 117 0.39 1.43 8.15
C MET A 117 0.44 2.93 7.94
N LEU A 118 0.63 3.36 6.70
CA LEU A 118 0.63 4.77 6.31
C LEU A 118 -0.65 5.06 5.54
N LEU A 119 -1.43 6.01 6.07
CA LEU A 119 -2.63 6.54 5.43
C LEU A 119 -2.32 7.91 4.86
N ARG A 120 -2.69 8.14 3.60
CA ARG A 120 -2.53 9.44 2.93
C ARG A 120 -3.88 9.95 2.47
N ARG A 121 -4.04 11.27 2.58
CA ARG A 121 -5.15 12.05 2.05
C ARG A 121 -4.56 13.16 1.19
N ASN A 122 -5.11 13.41 0.01
CA ASN A 122 -4.63 14.45 -0.89
C ASN A 122 -4.79 15.86 -0.27
N GLY A 123 -3.90 16.79 -0.62
CA GLY A 123 -3.84 18.15 -0.09
C GLY A 123 -5.02 19.04 -0.48
N GLY A 124 -5.89 18.59 -1.41
CA GLY A 124 -7.15 19.27 -1.73
C GLY A 124 -8.25 19.06 -0.67
N ARG A 125 -8.04 18.20 0.32
CA ARG A 125 -8.99 17.92 1.42
C ARG A 125 -8.45 18.47 2.74
N ALA A 126 -9.35 18.80 3.66
CA ALA A 126 -8.97 19.15 5.02
C ALA A 126 -8.22 17.98 5.72
N GLY A 127 -7.31 18.34 6.61
CA GLY A 127 -6.55 17.38 7.43
C GLY A 127 -7.44 16.45 8.25
N PHE A 128 -6.84 15.38 8.76
CA PHE A 128 -7.52 14.43 9.62
C PHE A 128 -8.04 15.13 10.88
N ARG A 129 -9.35 14.99 11.14
CA ARG A 129 -10.00 15.54 12.32
C ARG A 129 -9.66 14.71 13.56
N PRO A 130 -9.72 15.29 14.78
CA PRO A 130 -9.53 14.53 16.02
C PRO A 130 -10.47 13.32 16.14
N GLU A 131 -11.72 13.45 15.69
CA GLU A 131 -12.71 12.35 15.65
C GLU A 131 -12.30 11.22 14.70
N GLU A 132 -11.73 11.56 13.54
CA GLU A 132 -11.20 10.59 12.58
C GLU A 132 -9.99 9.86 13.19
N PHE A 133 -9.12 10.57 13.91
CA PHE A 133 -8.01 9.97 14.62
C PHE A 133 -8.45 9.02 15.74
N ALA A 134 -9.45 9.40 16.54
CA ALA A 134 -10.02 8.52 17.56
C ALA A 134 -10.61 7.24 16.94
N THR A 135 -11.32 7.38 15.82
CA THR A 135 -11.87 6.24 15.08
C THR A 135 -10.77 5.34 14.51
N LEU A 136 -9.71 5.93 13.94
CA LEU A 136 -8.55 5.18 13.43
C LEU A 136 -7.79 4.48 14.55
N ASP A 137 -7.65 5.11 15.71
CA ASP A 137 -7.03 4.51 16.89
C ASP A 137 -7.82 3.27 17.35
N GLU A 138 -9.15 3.38 17.47
CA GLU A 138 -10.02 2.24 17.81
C GLU A 138 -9.94 1.12 16.76
N LEU A 139 -10.04 1.46 15.48
CA LEU A 139 -9.92 0.48 14.39
C LEU A 139 -8.54 -0.18 14.38
N SER A 140 -7.46 0.57 14.63
CA SER A 140 -6.09 0.03 14.59
C SER A 140 -5.87 -1.10 15.59
N LYS A 141 -6.51 -1.02 16.77
CA LYS A 141 -6.48 -2.06 17.82
C LYS A 141 -7.02 -3.40 17.33
N ALA A 142 -7.99 -3.37 16.41
CA ALA A 142 -8.50 -4.58 15.77
C ALA A 142 -7.73 -4.94 14.49
N LEU A 143 -7.34 -3.96 13.67
CA LEU A 143 -6.78 -4.20 12.34
C LEU A 143 -5.32 -4.63 12.36
N LEU A 144 -4.46 -4.04 13.18
CA LEU A 144 -3.03 -4.38 13.16
C LEU A 144 -2.73 -5.80 13.65
N PRO A 145 -3.43 -6.35 14.66
CA PRO A 145 -3.33 -7.78 14.97
C PRO A 145 -3.75 -8.68 13.79
N LEU A 146 -4.74 -8.27 12.99
CA LEU A 146 -5.11 -9.02 11.77
C LEU A 146 -4.05 -8.89 10.68
N VAL A 147 -3.35 -7.76 10.57
CA VAL A 147 -2.19 -7.61 9.67
C VAL A 147 -1.08 -8.55 10.10
N GLU A 148 -0.79 -8.63 11.40
CA GLU A 148 0.17 -9.57 11.96
C GLU A 148 -0.20 -11.02 11.63
N GLN A 149 -1.44 -11.43 11.92
CA GLN A 149 -1.94 -12.77 11.58
C GLN A 149 -1.86 -13.04 10.06
N HIS A 150 -2.24 -12.06 9.23
CA HIS A 150 -2.14 -12.19 7.78
C HIS A 150 -0.69 -12.37 7.33
N ALA A 151 0.24 -11.58 7.87
CA ALA A 151 1.67 -11.67 7.55
C ALA A 151 2.29 -13.02 7.95
N LEU A 152 1.85 -13.61 9.06
CA LEU A 152 2.25 -14.95 9.48
C LEU A 152 1.73 -16.06 8.56
N MET A 153 0.56 -15.86 7.93
CA MET A 153 -0.03 -16.81 6.99
C MET A 153 0.46 -16.65 5.56
N GLN A 154 1.07 -15.52 5.22
CA GLN A 154 1.72 -15.35 3.92
C GLN A 154 3.06 -16.10 3.93
N PRO A 155 3.39 -16.87 2.87
CA PRO A 155 4.73 -17.41 2.74
C PRO A 155 5.74 -16.27 2.72
N PRO A 156 6.93 -16.44 3.32
CA PRO A 156 7.99 -15.45 3.22
C PRO A 156 8.34 -15.27 1.74
N ALA A 157 7.88 -14.16 1.15
CA ALA A 157 8.24 -13.78 -0.20
C ALA A 157 9.72 -13.39 -0.20
N ALA A 158 10.60 -14.38 -0.43
CA ALA A 158 11.99 -14.28 -0.89
C ALA A 158 12.79 -13.05 -0.44
N ALA A 159 12.69 -12.64 0.83
CA ALA A 159 13.40 -11.49 1.39
C ALA A 159 14.64 -11.92 2.21
N ASP A 160 15.23 -13.07 1.86
CA ASP A 160 16.49 -13.60 2.43
C ASP A 160 17.60 -13.71 1.36
N ALA A 161 17.60 -12.81 0.37
CA ALA A 161 18.81 -12.57 -0.42
C ALA A 161 19.57 -11.39 0.21
N LEU A 162 20.36 -11.70 1.23
CA LEU A 162 21.42 -10.83 1.75
C LEU A 162 22.29 -10.31 0.59
N PRO A 163 22.70 -9.03 0.56
CA PRO A 163 23.66 -8.55 -0.43
C PRO A 163 25.07 -8.90 0.05
N ALA A 164 25.57 -10.09 -0.32
CA ALA A 164 26.98 -10.42 -0.21
C ALA A 164 27.67 -10.13 -1.55
N ASN A 165 28.16 -8.89 -1.65
CA ASN A 165 29.33 -8.42 -2.39
C ASN A 165 30.01 -9.40 -3.39
N ALA A 166 29.98 -9.10 -4.70
CA ALA A 166 31.12 -9.20 -5.64
C ALA A 166 30.70 -8.97 -7.11
N THR A 167 31.11 -7.81 -7.64
CA THR A 167 31.93 -7.66 -8.86
C THR A 167 31.65 -8.53 -10.12
N GLU A 168 31.29 -7.82 -11.20
CA GLU A 168 31.53 -8.06 -12.65
C GLU A 168 30.44 -8.74 -13.53
N PRO A 169 30.37 -8.35 -14.82
CA PRO A 169 29.18 -8.45 -15.66
C PRO A 169 29.22 -9.65 -16.58
N SER A 170 28.08 -10.31 -16.82
CA SER A 170 27.70 -10.90 -18.12
C SER A 170 26.37 -11.66 -18.03
N THR A 171 25.44 -11.23 -18.90
CA THR A 171 24.57 -12.04 -19.77
C THR A 171 23.79 -13.24 -19.20
N LEU A 172 22.47 -13.13 -19.40
CA LEU A 172 21.48 -14.19 -19.65
C LEU A 172 20.77 -14.83 -18.45
N SER A 173 19.49 -14.45 -18.39
CA SER A 173 18.34 -15.22 -17.90
C SER A 173 18.12 -15.36 -16.39
N GLY A 174 17.15 -14.56 -15.94
CA GLY A 174 15.93 -15.12 -15.36
C GLY A 174 16.00 -15.44 -13.88
N GLN A 175 15.56 -14.47 -13.07
CA GLN A 175 14.87 -14.57 -11.76
C GLN A 175 15.26 -13.39 -10.88
N GLY A 176 15.01 -12.17 -11.38
CA GLY A 176 14.99 -10.96 -10.56
C GLY A 176 13.54 -10.69 -10.18
N ALA A 177 13.28 -10.37 -8.91
CA ALA A 177 11.96 -10.08 -8.36
C ALA A 177 11.04 -9.35 -9.36
N ASP A 178 10.03 -10.05 -9.88
CA ASP A 178 9.14 -9.45 -10.88
C ASP A 178 8.32 -8.34 -10.23
N THR A 179 8.70 -7.09 -10.51
CA THR A 179 7.94 -5.91 -10.06
C THR A 179 6.53 -5.93 -10.67
N LEU A 180 5.54 -5.38 -9.95
CA LEU A 180 4.14 -5.35 -10.40
C LEU A 180 3.96 -4.85 -11.85
N PRO A 181 4.67 -3.79 -12.32
CA PRO A 181 4.63 -3.36 -13.73
C PRO A 181 5.13 -4.41 -14.72
N GLN A 182 6.19 -5.15 -14.37
CA GLN A 182 6.77 -6.19 -15.21
C GLN A 182 5.82 -7.39 -15.31
N ARG A 183 5.22 -7.83 -14.20
CA ARG A 183 4.19 -8.88 -14.19
C ARG A 183 2.98 -8.50 -15.02
N PHE A 184 2.51 -7.26 -14.89
CA PHE A 184 1.38 -6.74 -15.66
C PHE A 184 1.68 -6.74 -17.16
N ARG A 185 2.86 -6.27 -17.57
CA ARG A 185 3.29 -6.28 -18.98
C ARG A 185 3.42 -7.71 -19.53
N ALA A 186 4.11 -8.58 -18.81
CA ALA A 186 4.29 -9.98 -19.22
C ALA A 186 2.94 -10.68 -19.44
N ARG A 187 1.95 -10.38 -18.59
CA ARG A 187 0.60 -10.94 -18.71
C ARG A 187 -0.19 -10.37 -19.90
N LEU A 188 -0.04 -9.07 -20.19
CA LEU A 188 -0.60 -8.48 -21.42
C LEU A 188 -0.05 -9.17 -22.66
N ASP A 189 1.27 -9.41 -22.69
CA ASP A 189 1.95 -10.08 -23.80
C ASP A 189 1.48 -11.53 -23.96
N GLN A 190 1.37 -12.28 -22.86
CA GLN A 190 0.84 -13.66 -22.88
C GLN A 190 -0.57 -13.77 -23.46
N GLN A 191 -1.43 -12.78 -23.18
CA GLN A 191 -2.81 -12.75 -23.67
C GLN A 191 -2.96 -12.00 -25.01
N ASN A 192 -1.86 -11.51 -25.60
CA ASN A 192 -1.86 -10.68 -26.82
C ASN A 192 -2.78 -9.46 -26.73
N ILE A 193 -2.88 -8.83 -25.55
CA ILE A 193 -3.74 -7.67 -25.31
C ILE A 193 -2.91 -6.39 -25.34
N THR A 194 -3.30 -5.43 -26.18
CA THR A 194 -2.63 -4.14 -26.29
C THR A 194 -3.39 -3.02 -25.57
N LEU A 195 -2.81 -2.54 -24.48
CA LEU A 195 -3.25 -1.33 -23.78
C LEU A 195 -2.37 -0.14 -24.18
N SER A 196 -2.97 1.04 -24.30
CA SER A 196 -2.22 2.29 -24.45
C SER A 196 -1.43 2.61 -23.19
N LEU A 197 -0.37 3.42 -23.30
CA LEU A 197 0.46 3.81 -22.17
C LEU A 197 -0.37 4.40 -21.01
N ARG A 198 -1.34 5.27 -21.33
CA ARG A 198 -2.23 5.89 -20.32
C ARG A 198 -3.16 4.86 -19.66
N GLU A 199 -3.71 3.91 -20.42
CA GLU A 199 -4.52 2.82 -19.85
C GLU A 199 -3.68 1.94 -18.91
N GLN A 200 -2.43 1.63 -19.30
CA GLN A 200 -1.53 0.85 -18.45
C GLN A 200 -1.17 1.58 -17.17
N GLN A 201 -0.79 2.86 -17.24
CA GLN A 201 -0.46 3.68 -16.07
C GLN A 201 -1.62 3.73 -15.07
N VAL A 202 -2.83 3.98 -15.56
CA VAL A 202 -4.04 4.03 -14.73
C VAL A 202 -4.34 2.66 -14.09
N CYS A 203 -4.20 1.57 -14.85
CA CYS A 203 -4.35 0.21 -14.32
C CYS A 203 -3.29 -0.12 -13.26
N LEU A 204 -2.02 0.24 -13.49
CA LEU A 204 -0.93 -0.01 -12.55
C LEU A 204 -1.13 0.73 -11.24
N LEU A 205 -1.46 2.03 -11.28
CA LEU A 205 -1.76 2.79 -10.07
C LEU A 205 -2.95 2.20 -9.31
N ASN A 206 -4.00 1.79 -10.03
CA ASN A 206 -5.15 1.14 -9.42
C ASN A 206 -4.79 -0.21 -8.77
N LEU A 207 -3.94 -1.01 -9.41
CA LEU A 207 -3.42 -2.28 -8.86
C LEU A 207 -2.51 -2.05 -7.66
N SER A 208 -1.76 -0.95 -7.64
CA SER A 208 -0.95 -0.51 -6.51
C SER A 208 -1.78 0.10 -5.36
N GLY A 209 -3.11 0.07 -5.43
CA GLY A 209 -4.01 0.51 -4.36
C GLY A 209 -4.37 1.99 -4.36
N TYR A 210 -4.01 2.74 -5.42
CA TYR A 210 -4.42 4.14 -5.55
C TYR A 210 -5.93 4.24 -5.82
N THR A 211 -6.59 5.15 -5.10
CA THR A 211 -8.00 5.51 -5.35
C THR A 211 -8.14 6.30 -6.65
N LEU A 212 -9.37 6.40 -7.17
CA LEU A 212 -9.62 7.14 -8.42
C LEU A 212 -9.18 8.61 -8.32
N SER A 213 -9.40 9.26 -7.16
CA SER A 213 -8.94 10.62 -6.92
C SER A 213 -7.42 10.69 -6.92
N ALA A 214 -6.74 9.79 -6.20
CA ALA A 214 -5.28 9.76 -6.17
C ALA A 214 -4.67 9.56 -7.57
N ILE A 215 -5.30 8.76 -8.43
CA ILE A 215 -4.86 8.59 -9.83
C ILE A 215 -5.05 9.87 -10.64
N CYS A 216 -6.13 10.62 -10.39
CA CYS A 216 -6.35 11.93 -11.02
C CYS A 216 -5.24 12.90 -10.67
N ASP A 217 -4.89 12.95 -9.38
CA ASP A 217 -3.86 13.84 -8.85
C ASP A 217 -2.45 13.43 -9.33
N GLU A 218 -2.14 12.14 -9.31
CA GLU A 218 -0.84 11.59 -9.72
C GLU A 218 -0.56 11.79 -11.22
N LEU A 219 -1.60 11.69 -12.07
CA LEU A 219 -1.45 11.77 -13.52
C LEU A 219 -1.85 13.13 -14.11
N ASP A 220 -2.27 14.07 -13.26
CA ASP A 220 -2.90 15.36 -13.61
C ASP A 220 -4.04 15.20 -14.62
N LEU A 221 -4.99 14.33 -14.30
CA LEU A 221 -6.14 13.98 -15.15
C LEU A 221 -7.46 14.25 -14.43
N ARG A 222 -8.51 14.58 -15.19
CA ARG A 222 -9.87 14.66 -14.64
C ARG A 222 -10.40 13.26 -14.32
N SER A 223 -11.26 13.16 -13.30
CA SER A 223 -11.94 11.92 -12.91
C SER A 223 -12.64 11.19 -14.06
N GLY A 224 -13.37 11.93 -14.91
CA GLY A 224 -14.03 11.35 -16.09
C GLY A 224 -13.04 10.75 -17.12
N THR A 225 -11.84 11.32 -17.22
CA THR A 225 -10.77 10.81 -18.10
C THR A 225 -10.17 9.53 -17.53
N VAL A 226 -9.86 9.50 -16.23
CA VAL A 226 -9.35 8.31 -15.54
C VAL A 226 -10.36 7.16 -15.59
N GLU A 227 -11.65 7.43 -15.34
CA GLU A 227 -12.71 6.44 -15.49
C GLU A 227 -12.83 5.91 -16.91
N THR A 228 -12.66 6.77 -17.92
CA THR A 228 -12.68 6.37 -19.32
C THR A 228 -11.50 5.44 -19.64
N TYR A 229 -10.29 5.75 -19.16
CA TYR A 229 -9.14 4.86 -19.32
C TYR A 229 -9.34 3.52 -18.61
N LEU A 230 -9.86 3.50 -17.37
CA LEU A 230 -10.19 2.25 -16.67
C LEU A 230 -11.27 1.45 -17.40
N LYS A 231 -12.32 2.10 -17.92
CA LYS A 231 -13.38 1.42 -18.69
C LYS A 231 -12.83 0.80 -19.96
N ARG A 232 -12.05 1.55 -20.75
CA ARG A 232 -11.44 1.04 -21.99
C ARG A 232 -10.47 -0.11 -21.72
N ALA A 233 -9.63 0.02 -20.68
CA ALA A 233 -8.73 -1.05 -20.28
C ALA A 233 -9.50 -2.31 -19.86
N ARG A 234 -10.55 -2.19 -19.04
CA ARG A 234 -11.39 -3.33 -18.64
C ARG A 234 -12.06 -4.01 -19.83
N LEU A 235 -12.54 -3.25 -20.81
CA LEU A 235 -13.13 -3.80 -22.04
C LEU A 235 -12.10 -4.60 -22.84
N LYS A 236 -10.88 -4.05 -23.01
CA LYS A 236 -9.78 -4.74 -23.70
C LYS A 236 -9.29 -5.99 -22.97
N LEU A 237 -9.36 -5.98 -21.64
CA LEU A 237 -8.99 -7.10 -20.77
C LEU A 237 -10.14 -8.12 -20.57
N GLY A 238 -11.33 -7.89 -21.14
CA GLY A 238 -12.49 -8.76 -20.95
C GLY A 238 -13.04 -8.80 -19.52
N LEU A 239 -12.80 -7.76 -18.72
CA LEU A 239 -13.07 -7.75 -17.28
C LEU A 239 -14.46 -7.22 -16.98
N SER A 240 -15.18 -7.94 -16.11
CA SER A 240 -16.49 -7.53 -15.60
C SER A 240 -16.37 -7.03 -14.15
N GLY A 241 -16.89 -5.83 -13.88
CA GLY A 241 -17.02 -5.27 -12.53
C GLY A 241 -15.82 -4.49 -12.00
N ARG A 242 -16.00 -3.88 -10.81
CA ARG A 242 -15.04 -2.97 -10.16
C ARG A 242 -13.72 -3.62 -9.71
N HIS A 243 -13.76 -4.89 -9.30
CA HIS A 243 -12.60 -5.66 -8.80
C HIS A 243 -11.96 -6.54 -9.89
N GLY A 244 -12.42 -6.47 -11.13
CA GLY A 244 -11.97 -7.35 -12.21
C GLY A 244 -10.47 -7.24 -12.48
N LEU A 245 -9.89 -6.05 -12.32
CA LEU A 245 -8.48 -5.80 -12.58
C LEU A 245 -7.55 -6.53 -11.58
N SER A 246 -7.86 -6.42 -10.28
CA SER A 246 -7.10 -7.12 -9.23
C SER A 246 -7.25 -8.64 -9.34
N ARG A 247 -8.44 -9.12 -9.71
CA ARG A 247 -8.68 -10.55 -9.97
C ARG A 247 -7.86 -11.04 -11.16
N TRP A 248 -7.88 -10.28 -12.26
CA TRP A 248 -7.12 -10.60 -13.45
C TRP A 248 -5.63 -10.71 -13.18
N MET A 249 -5.06 -9.98 -12.22
CA MET A 249 -3.64 -10.13 -11.89
C MET A 249 -3.29 -11.44 -11.17
N ILE A 250 -4.27 -12.14 -10.57
CA ILE A 250 -4.05 -13.30 -9.70
C ILE A 250 -4.45 -14.62 -10.40
N GLU A 251 -5.41 -14.59 -11.33
CA GLU A 251 -5.84 -15.76 -12.11
C GLU A 251 -4.81 -16.24 -13.14
#